data_AF-A0A833YTX5-F1
#
_entry.id   AF-A0A833YTX5-F1
#
_cell.length_a   1.000
_cell.length_b   1.000
_cell.length_c   1.000
_cell.angle_alpha   90.00
_cell.angle_beta   90.00
_cell.angle_gamma   90.00
#
_symmetry.space_group_name_H-M   'P 1'
#
loop_
_entity.id
_entity.type
_entity.pdbx_description
1 polymer ?
#
loop_
_entity_poly.entity_id
_entity_poly.type
_entity_poly.pdbx_seq_one_letter_code
_entity_poly.pdbx_strand_id
1 'polypeptide(L)'
;MKAKGLEISGTFTRQVGSISMDLQLTNKALQVMTDFAIQFNRNSFGLAPAAPLQVHAPLSPNQTVEISLPLNTVGSVMKMEPLNNLQVAVKNNIDVFYFSTLYPLHILFVEDGKMERQMFLATWKDIPNENEAQFQIRDCPLNAEAASSRLQSSNIFTVAKRNVEGQDMLYQSLKLTNGIWVLAELRIQPGNPNFMLSLKCRAPEVSPHVCQAYETILKN
;
A
#
# COMPACT_ATOMS: atom_id res chain seq x y z
N MET A 1 11.54 26.61 -9.28
CA MET A 1 10.46 25.62 -8.97
C MET A 1 10.71 24.37 -9.77
N LYS A 2 10.63 23.17 -9.17
CA LYS A 2 11.02 21.89 -9.81
C LYS A 2 10.19 21.51 -11.04
N ALA A 3 8.96 22.01 -11.18
CA ALA A 3 8.06 21.69 -12.29
C ALA A 3 7.45 22.94 -12.96
N LYS A 4 8.23 24.01 -13.12
CA LYS A 4 7.83 25.23 -13.87
C LYS A 4 6.44 25.80 -13.50
N GLY A 5 6.09 25.73 -12.22
CA GLY A 5 4.82 26.24 -11.67
C GLY A 5 3.72 25.18 -11.52
N LEU A 6 3.87 23.97 -12.06
CA LEU A 6 2.95 22.87 -11.74
C LEU A 6 3.28 22.34 -10.34
N GLU A 7 2.27 22.23 -9.49
CA GLU A 7 2.32 21.53 -8.21
C GLU A 7 1.42 20.30 -8.28
N ILE A 8 1.92 19.17 -7.77
CA ILE A 8 1.23 17.88 -7.76
C ILE A 8 1.28 17.36 -6.33
N SER A 9 0.10 17.13 -5.75
CA SER A 9 -0.06 16.37 -4.50
C SER A 9 -0.97 15.18 -4.77
N GLY A 10 -0.94 14.17 -3.89
CA GLY A 10 -1.80 13.01 -4.07
C GLY A 10 -1.63 11.93 -3.02
N THR A 11 -2.49 10.93 -3.12
CA THR A 11 -2.52 9.72 -2.30
C THR A 11 -2.87 8.50 -3.15
N PHE A 12 -2.74 7.31 -2.57
CA PHE A 12 -3.19 6.07 -3.18
C PHE A 12 -4.35 5.50 -2.38
N THR A 13 -5.34 4.98 -3.09
CA THR A 13 -6.53 4.41 -2.49
C THR A 13 -6.82 3.05 -3.10
N ARG A 14 -7.43 2.16 -2.29
CA ARG A 14 -8.04 0.92 -2.75
C ARG A 14 -9.51 0.93 -2.32
N GLN A 15 -10.42 0.74 -3.26
CA GLN A 15 -11.85 0.61 -3.00
C GLN A 15 -12.41 -0.56 -3.79
N VAL A 16 -12.93 -1.57 -3.09
CA VAL A 16 -13.65 -2.72 -3.67
C VAL A 16 -12.93 -3.30 -4.90
N GLY A 17 -11.69 -3.77 -4.72
CA GLY A 17 -10.88 -4.34 -5.81
C GLY A 17 -10.15 -3.32 -6.70
N SER A 18 -10.58 -2.07 -6.73
CA SER A 18 -10.01 -1.03 -7.60
C SER A 18 -8.93 -0.22 -6.88
N ILE A 19 -7.82 0.04 -7.56
CA ILE A 19 -6.71 0.86 -7.06
C ILE A 19 -6.73 2.19 -7.82
N SER A 20 -6.54 3.29 -7.13
CA SER A 20 -6.45 4.63 -7.73
C SER A 20 -5.30 5.44 -7.15
N MET A 21 -4.78 6.37 -7.95
CA MET A 21 -3.93 7.47 -7.50
C MET A 21 -4.78 8.74 -7.57
N ASP A 22 -5.15 9.25 -6.40
CA ASP A 22 -5.91 10.49 -6.29
C ASP A 22 -4.93 11.66 -6.30
N LEU A 23 -5.06 12.53 -7.28
CA LEU A 23 -4.13 13.62 -7.60
C LEU A 23 -4.83 14.96 -7.48
N GLN A 24 -4.10 15.95 -6.98
CA GLN A 24 -4.47 17.35 -7.06
C GLN A 24 -3.38 18.10 -7.82
N LEU A 25 -3.75 18.68 -8.97
CA LEU A 25 -2.86 19.44 -9.83
C LEU A 25 -3.16 20.93 -9.68
N THR A 26 -2.18 21.72 -9.27
CA THR A 26 -2.32 23.18 -9.10
C THR A 26 -1.36 23.92 -10.01
N ASN A 27 -1.87 24.83 -10.83
CA ASN A 27 -1.04 25.68 -11.69
C ASN A 27 -0.67 26.99 -10.96
N LYS A 28 0.59 27.10 -10.52
CA LYS A 28 1.18 28.30 -9.93
C LYS A 28 1.98 29.14 -10.94
N ALA A 29 1.93 28.81 -12.23
CA ALA A 29 2.53 29.60 -13.30
C ALA A 29 1.57 30.69 -13.79
N LEU A 30 2.08 31.59 -14.65
CA LEU A 30 1.27 32.64 -15.31
C LEU A 30 0.69 32.20 -16.66
N GLN A 31 1.07 31.02 -17.16
CA GLN A 31 0.60 30.47 -18.43
C GLN A 31 -0.37 29.30 -18.19
N VAL A 32 -1.31 29.12 -19.13
CA VAL A 32 -2.24 27.98 -19.12
C VAL A 32 -1.50 26.68 -19.42
N MET A 33 -1.86 25.61 -18.70
CA MET A 33 -1.31 24.26 -18.91
C MET A 33 -2.34 23.34 -19.59
N THR A 34 -1.92 22.64 -20.62
CA THR A 34 -2.71 21.67 -21.40
C THR A 34 -1.91 20.41 -21.67
N ASP A 35 -2.48 19.47 -22.43
CA ASP A 35 -1.79 18.27 -22.94
C ASP A 35 -1.16 17.40 -21.85
N PHE A 36 -1.90 17.26 -20.75
CA PHE A 36 -1.48 16.47 -19.61
C PHE A 36 -1.41 14.98 -19.96
N ALA A 37 -0.31 14.34 -19.59
CA ALA A 37 -0.15 12.90 -19.67
C ALA A 37 0.67 12.39 -18.48
N ILE A 38 0.48 11.12 -18.11
CA ILE A 38 1.21 10.49 -17.02
C ILE A 38 1.73 9.12 -17.46
N GLN A 39 2.91 8.78 -17.00
CA GLN A 39 3.52 7.47 -17.21
C GLN A 39 4.29 7.06 -15.97
N PHE A 40 4.19 5.79 -15.60
CA PHE A 40 5.01 5.19 -14.56
C PHE A 40 6.16 4.43 -15.18
N ASN A 41 7.33 4.47 -14.55
CA ASN A 41 8.41 3.55 -14.90
C ASN A 41 8.03 2.11 -14.46
N ARG A 42 8.76 1.12 -14.98
CA ARG A 42 8.68 -0.25 -14.46
C ARG A 42 8.91 -0.25 -12.95
N ASN A 43 8.15 -1.06 -12.23
CA ASN A 43 8.19 -1.09 -10.76
C ASN A 43 7.89 -2.49 -10.22
N SER A 44 8.09 -2.69 -8.90
CA SER A 44 8.15 -4.02 -8.30
C SER A 44 6.87 -4.84 -8.41
N PHE A 45 5.70 -4.19 -8.53
CA PHE A 45 4.39 -4.85 -8.57
C PHE A 45 3.62 -4.57 -9.86
N GLY A 46 4.29 -4.07 -10.91
CA GLY A 46 3.68 -3.82 -12.21
C GLY A 46 2.56 -2.78 -12.16
N LEU A 47 2.63 -1.83 -11.22
CA LEU A 47 1.63 -0.77 -11.07
C LEU A 47 1.67 0.15 -12.30
N ALA A 48 0.53 0.37 -12.94
CA ALA A 48 0.44 1.21 -14.13
C ALA A 48 -0.91 1.95 -14.19
N PRO A 49 -0.98 3.13 -14.85
CA PRO A 49 -2.26 3.77 -15.15
C PRO A 49 -3.13 2.83 -15.99
N ALA A 50 -4.39 2.62 -15.57
CA ALA A 50 -5.38 1.84 -16.30
C ALA A 50 -6.17 2.68 -17.32
N ALA A 51 -6.03 4.01 -17.27
CA ALA A 51 -6.60 4.96 -18.21
C ALA A 51 -5.66 6.17 -18.38
N PRO A 52 -5.83 6.97 -19.46
CA PRO A 52 -5.13 8.25 -19.59
C PRO A 52 -5.48 9.22 -18.45
N LEU A 53 -4.55 10.14 -18.14
CA LEU A 53 -4.81 11.21 -17.18
C LEU A 53 -5.83 12.21 -17.75
N GLN A 54 -7.04 12.24 -17.17
CA GLN A 54 -8.14 13.06 -17.69
C GLN A 54 -8.14 14.45 -17.05
N VAL A 55 -7.51 15.42 -17.73
CA VAL A 55 -7.64 16.85 -17.42
C VAL A 55 -8.57 17.48 -18.46
N HIS A 56 -9.87 17.57 -18.14
CA HIS A 56 -10.90 17.92 -19.14
C HIS A 56 -10.86 19.36 -19.66
N ALA A 57 -10.28 20.29 -18.90
CA ALA A 57 -10.18 21.69 -19.28
C ALA A 57 -8.73 22.18 -19.12
N PRO A 58 -8.28 23.15 -19.93
CA PRO A 58 -7.00 23.81 -19.72
C PRO A 58 -6.87 24.35 -18.29
N LEU A 59 -5.77 24.01 -17.61
CA LEU A 59 -5.53 24.40 -16.23
C LEU A 59 -4.97 25.83 -16.20
N SER A 60 -5.82 26.80 -15.86
CA SER A 60 -5.48 28.22 -15.84
C SER A 60 -4.59 28.60 -14.64
N PRO A 61 -3.89 29.74 -14.68
CA PRO A 61 -3.13 30.25 -13.54
C PRO A 61 -3.96 30.29 -12.25
N ASN A 62 -3.36 29.82 -11.15
CA ASN A 62 -3.95 29.65 -9.82
C ASN A 62 -5.14 28.68 -9.73
N GLN A 63 -5.42 27.91 -10.78
CA GLN A 63 -6.45 26.89 -10.76
C GLN A 63 -5.91 25.57 -10.21
N THR A 64 -6.78 24.86 -9.49
CA THR A 64 -6.57 23.50 -9.01
C THR A 64 -7.61 22.56 -9.62
N VAL A 65 -7.19 21.34 -9.95
CA VAL A 65 -8.08 20.25 -10.37
C VAL A 65 -7.77 18.98 -9.59
N GLU A 66 -8.80 18.24 -9.22
CA GLU A 66 -8.70 16.94 -8.56
C GLU A 66 -9.05 15.83 -9.56
N ILE A 67 -8.26 14.77 -9.56
CA ILE A 67 -8.35 13.69 -10.53
C ILE A 67 -8.12 12.36 -9.82
N SER A 68 -9.00 11.40 -10.03
CA SER A 68 -8.76 10.01 -9.63
C SER A 68 -8.27 9.22 -10.83
N LEU A 69 -6.99 8.83 -10.82
CA LEU A 69 -6.38 8.04 -11.88
C LEU A 69 -6.51 6.54 -11.53
N PRO A 70 -7.32 5.75 -12.25
CA PRO A 70 -7.42 4.33 -12.00
C PRO A 70 -6.11 3.63 -12.34
N LEU A 71 -5.70 2.69 -11.49
CA LEU A 71 -4.47 1.91 -11.62
C LEU A 71 -4.77 0.41 -11.74
N ASN A 72 -3.86 -0.32 -12.37
CA ASN A 72 -3.83 -1.78 -12.39
C ASN A 72 -2.42 -2.27 -12.03
N THR A 73 -2.27 -3.59 -11.89
CA THR A 73 -0.98 -4.24 -11.58
C THR A 73 -0.54 -5.20 -12.69
N VAL A 74 -0.87 -4.88 -13.95
CA VAL A 74 -0.51 -5.67 -15.14
C VAL A 74 0.58 -5.01 -15.99
N GLY A 75 1.17 -3.94 -15.48
CA GLY A 75 2.31 -3.25 -16.10
C GLY A 75 3.61 -4.03 -16.01
N SER A 76 4.65 -3.49 -16.66
CA SER A 76 5.98 -4.10 -16.67
C SER A 76 6.63 -4.09 -15.28
N VAL A 77 7.16 -5.25 -14.87
CA VAL A 77 7.77 -5.43 -13.55
C VAL A 77 9.28 -5.18 -13.61
N MET A 78 9.79 -4.44 -12.63
CA MET A 78 11.22 -4.29 -12.34
C MET A 78 11.37 -4.05 -10.84
N LYS A 79 12.16 -4.88 -10.14
CA LYS A 79 12.38 -4.71 -8.70
C LYS A 79 13.00 -3.34 -8.45
N MET A 80 12.38 -2.58 -7.54
CA MET A 80 12.84 -1.25 -7.11
C MET A 80 13.46 -1.32 -5.72
N GLU A 81 14.25 -0.30 -5.39
CA GLU A 81 14.76 -0.06 -4.04
C GLU A 81 14.43 1.40 -3.65
N PRO A 82 13.62 1.65 -2.60
CA PRO A 82 12.84 0.67 -1.83
C PRO A 82 11.76 -0.04 -2.67
N LEU A 83 11.26 -1.17 -2.18
CA LEU A 83 10.37 -2.06 -2.95
C LEU A 83 9.10 -1.36 -3.45
N ASN A 84 8.55 -0.45 -2.64
CA ASN A 84 7.34 0.32 -2.96
C ASN A 84 7.61 1.68 -3.63
N ASN A 85 8.82 1.91 -4.15
CA ASN A 85 9.15 3.11 -4.90
C ASN A 85 8.47 3.12 -6.27
N LEU A 86 7.88 4.26 -6.63
CA LEU A 86 7.25 4.52 -7.92
C LEU A 86 7.85 5.78 -8.53
N GLN A 87 8.48 5.63 -9.69
CA GLN A 87 8.96 6.74 -10.50
C GLN A 87 7.88 7.13 -11.50
N VAL A 88 7.56 8.42 -11.54
CA VAL A 88 6.45 8.98 -12.31
C VAL A 88 6.96 10.09 -13.20
N ALA A 89 6.53 10.08 -14.46
CA ALA A 89 6.67 11.18 -15.40
C ALA A 89 5.29 11.80 -15.66
N VAL A 90 5.17 13.12 -15.47
CA VAL A 90 3.99 13.91 -15.83
C VAL A 90 4.39 14.91 -16.89
N LYS A 91 3.71 14.89 -18.03
CA LYS A 91 3.89 15.83 -19.13
C LYS A 91 2.75 16.85 -19.12
N ASN A 92 3.04 18.07 -19.55
CA ASN A 92 2.06 19.02 -20.08
C ASN A 92 2.61 19.69 -21.36
N ASN A 93 1.96 20.74 -21.85
CA ASN A 93 2.40 21.55 -23.00
C ASN A 93 3.71 22.33 -22.78
N ILE A 94 4.25 22.37 -21.56
CA ILE A 94 5.47 23.10 -21.21
C ILE A 94 6.70 22.19 -21.22
N ASP A 95 6.62 21.05 -20.54
CA ASP A 95 7.74 20.11 -20.38
C ASP A 95 7.27 18.74 -19.84
N VAL A 96 8.22 17.84 -19.60
CA VAL A 96 8.06 16.60 -18.85
C VAL A 96 8.73 16.74 -17.48
N PHE A 97 7.99 16.41 -16.42
CA PHE A 97 8.45 16.49 -15.04
C PHE A 97 8.52 15.09 -14.44
N TYR A 98 9.59 14.84 -13.69
CA TYR A 98 9.84 13.55 -13.06
C TYR A 98 9.82 13.70 -11.54
N PHE A 99 9.17 12.75 -10.86
CA PHE A 99 9.23 12.62 -9.42
C PHE A 99 9.17 11.14 -9.01
N SER A 100 9.49 10.88 -7.75
CA SER A 100 9.31 9.56 -7.14
C SER A 100 8.40 9.69 -5.92
N THR A 101 7.61 8.66 -5.66
CA THR A 101 6.77 8.55 -4.46
C THR A 101 6.78 7.11 -3.96
N LEU A 102 6.41 6.91 -2.70
CA LEU A 102 6.24 5.59 -2.09
C LEU A 102 4.74 5.31 -1.99
N TYR A 103 4.25 4.24 -2.61
CA TYR A 103 2.88 3.82 -2.38
C TYR A 103 2.79 2.95 -1.12
N PRO A 104 1.75 3.10 -0.30
CA PRO A 104 1.55 2.23 0.85
C PRO A 104 1.17 0.83 0.38
N LEU A 105 1.82 -0.20 0.91
CA LEU A 105 1.68 -1.56 0.39
C LEU A 105 0.24 -2.12 0.51
N HIS A 106 -0.55 -1.62 1.46
CA HIS A 106 -1.92 -2.12 1.68
C HIS A 106 -2.87 -1.91 0.50
N ILE A 107 -2.56 -1.00 -0.44
CA ILE A 107 -3.38 -0.86 -1.66
C ILE A 107 -3.30 -2.11 -2.55
N LEU A 108 -2.27 -2.94 -2.36
CA LEU A 108 -2.02 -4.17 -3.10
C LEU A 108 -2.60 -5.41 -2.40
N PHE A 109 -3.23 -5.28 -1.22
CA PHE A 109 -3.82 -6.42 -0.53
C PHE A 109 -5.16 -6.77 -1.18
N VAL A 110 -5.32 -8.01 -1.64
CA VAL A 110 -6.49 -8.46 -2.41
C VAL A 110 -7.53 -9.14 -1.53
N GLU A 111 -8.78 -9.12 -1.99
CA GLU A 111 -9.96 -9.59 -1.25
C GLU A 111 -9.94 -11.11 -1.02
N ASP A 112 -9.29 -11.88 -1.90
CA ASP A 112 -9.07 -13.32 -1.75
C ASP A 112 -7.83 -13.66 -0.89
N GLY A 113 -7.49 -12.77 0.05
CA GLY A 113 -6.37 -12.91 0.99
C GLY A 113 -6.66 -13.70 2.25
N LYS A 114 -7.86 -14.29 2.39
CA LYS A 114 -8.21 -15.12 3.56
C LYS A 114 -7.82 -16.58 3.34
N MET A 115 -6.82 -17.03 4.07
CA MET A 115 -6.36 -18.42 4.04
C MET A 115 -7.20 -19.30 4.97
N GLU A 116 -7.45 -20.54 4.56
CA GLU A 116 -8.07 -21.53 5.44
C GLU A 116 -7.13 -21.95 6.57
N ARG A 117 -7.69 -22.30 7.73
CA ARG A 117 -6.90 -22.61 8.94
C ARG A 117 -5.91 -23.76 8.76
N GLN A 118 -6.29 -24.83 8.05
CA GLN A 118 -5.39 -25.96 7.79
C GLN A 118 -4.23 -25.55 6.87
N MET A 119 -4.54 -24.79 5.81
CA MET A 119 -3.55 -24.26 4.88
C MET A 119 -2.59 -23.27 5.56
N PHE A 120 -3.09 -22.43 6.47
CA PHE A 120 -2.27 -21.52 7.26
C PHE A 120 -1.24 -22.28 8.10
N LEU A 121 -1.67 -23.30 8.84
CA LEU A 121 -0.77 -24.10 9.68
C LEU A 121 0.29 -24.85 8.85
N ALA A 122 -0.09 -25.39 7.69
CA ALA A 122 0.85 -26.04 6.79
C ALA A 122 1.87 -25.05 6.22
N THR A 123 1.39 -23.92 5.69
CA THR A 123 2.24 -22.88 5.07
C THR A 123 3.17 -22.23 6.09
N TRP A 124 2.70 -21.96 7.31
CA TRP A 124 3.53 -21.39 8.39
C TRP A 124 4.72 -22.29 8.75
N LYS A 125 4.50 -23.61 8.77
CA LYS A 125 5.54 -24.61 9.04
C LYS A 125 6.50 -24.78 7.88
N ASP A 126 6.00 -24.65 6.65
CA ASP A 126 6.79 -24.83 5.43
C ASP A 126 7.71 -23.64 5.13
N ILE A 127 7.30 -22.42 5.47
CA ILE A 127 8.17 -21.24 5.30
C ILE A 127 9.36 -21.32 6.29
N PRO A 128 10.62 -21.26 5.79
CA PRO A 128 11.81 -21.31 6.63
C PRO A 128 11.80 -20.26 7.74
N ASN A 129 12.29 -20.60 8.93
CA ASN A 129 12.33 -19.67 10.06
C ASN A 129 13.27 -18.47 9.82
N GLU A 130 14.26 -18.61 8.94
CA GLU A 130 15.10 -17.49 8.48
C GLU A 130 14.32 -16.40 7.71
N ASN A 131 13.14 -16.75 7.18
CA ASN A 131 12.23 -15.80 6.54
C ASN A 131 11.22 -15.20 7.53
N GLU A 132 11.28 -15.57 8.81
CA GLU A 132 10.48 -14.92 9.85
C GLU A 132 11.14 -13.59 10.24
N ALA A 133 10.37 -12.51 10.15
CA ALA A 133 10.78 -11.19 10.63
C ALA A 133 9.83 -10.73 11.74
N GLN A 134 10.41 -10.27 12.85
CA GLN A 134 9.66 -9.78 14.00
C GLN A 134 9.77 -8.26 14.09
N PHE A 135 8.64 -7.61 14.34
CA PHE A 135 8.50 -6.17 14.43
C PHE A 135 7.71 -5.81 15.69
N GLN A 136 7.87 -4.55 16.13
CA GLN A 136 7.10 -4.00 17.22
C GLN A 136 6.27 -2.82 16.70
N ILE A 137 4.95 -2.93 16.82
CA ILE A 137 4.02 -1.83 16.52
C ILE A 137 3.78 -1.10 17.82
N ARG A 138 4.37 0.10 17.94
CA ARG A 138 4.32 0.88 19.17
C ARG A 138 3.08 1.74 19.26
N ASP A 139 2.65 2.03 20.49
CA ASP A 139 1.61 3.01 20.81
C ASP A 139 0.28 2.72 20.09
N CYS A 140 -0.12 1.45 20.03
CA CYS A 140 -1.40 1.06 19.43
C CYS A 140 -2.52 1.14 20.50
N PRO A 141 -3.57 1.95 20.27
CA PRO A 141 -4.65 2.14 21.25
C PRO A 141 -5.72 1.05 21.20
N LEU A 142 -5.63 0.12 20.25
CA LEU A 142 -6.70 -0.84 19.94
C LEU A 142 -6.61 -2.09 20.83
N ASN A 143 -7.74 -2.74 21.09
CA ASN A 143 -7.75 -4.11 21.60
C ASN A 143 -7.73 -5.11 20.42
N ALA A 144 -7.69 -6.41 20.71
CA ALA A 144 -7.58 -7.44 19.69
C ALA A 144 -8.78 -7.47 18.71
N GLU A 145 -10.01 -7.28 19.20
CA GLU A 145 -11.22 -7.21 18.39
C GLU A 145 -11.18 -6.01 17.43
N ALA A 146 -10.87 -4.82 17.95
CA ALA A 146 -10.79 -3.60 17.17
C ALA A 146 -9.64 -3.65 16.14
N ALA A 147 -8.48 -4.17 16.54
CA ALA A 147 -7.35 -4.40 15.64
C ALA A 147 -7.73 -5.37 14.51
N SER A 148 -8.39 -6.49 14.83
CA SER A 148 -8.84 -7.46 13.82
C SER A 148 -9.85 -6.84 12.84
N SER A 149 -10.82 -6.09 13.34
CA SER A 149 -11.83 -5.42 12.48
C SER A 149 -11.18 -4.38 11.56
N ARG A 150 -10.29 -3.56 12.10
CA ARG A 150 -9.56 -2.54 11.34
C ARG A 150 -8.67 -3.16 10.27
N LEU A 151 -7.91 -4.19 10.61
CA LEU A 151 -7.04 -4.92 9.67
C LEU A 151 -7.87 -5.59 8.56
N GLN A 152 -9.03 -6.16 8.90
CA GLN A 152 -9.92 -6.77 7.93
C GLN A 152 -10.48 -5.76 6.91
N SER A 153 -10.70 -4.50 7.30
CA SER A 153 -11.12 -3.45 6.37
C SER A 153 -10.08 -3.13 5.29
N SER A 154 -8.83 -3.57 5.49
CA SER A 154 -7.71 -3.43 4.56
C SER A 154 -7.20 -4.77 4.04
N ASN A 155 -8.08 -5.79 3.94
CA ASN A 155 -7.78 -7.11 3.39
C ASN A 155 -6.67 -7.89 4.15
N ILE A 156 -6.56 -7.68 5.46
CA ILE A 156 -5.75 -8.49 6.37
C ILE A 156 -6.70 -9.31 7.25
N PHE A 157 -6.74 -10.62 7.04
CA PHE A 157 -7.79 -11.47 7.57
C PHE A 157 -7.32 -12.28 8.77
N THR A 158 -8.00 -12.14 9.91
CA THR A 158 -7.78 -13.02 11.05
C THR A 158 -8.33 -14.43 10.75
N VAL A 159 -7.43 -15.40 10.69
CA VAL A 159 -7.70 -16.83 10.44
C VAL A 159 -8.05 -17.55 11.74
N ALA A 160 -7.36 -17.21 12.83
CA ALA A 160 -7.63 -17.75 14.16
C ALA A 160 -7.25 -16.75 15.25
N LYS A 161 -7.97 -16.81 16.38
CA LYS A 161 -7.63 -16.11 17.62
C LYS A 161 -7.42 -17.14 18.73
N ARG A 162 -6.39 -16.95 19.55
CA ARG A 162 -6.16 -17.71 20.79
C ARG A 162 -5.85 -16.74 21.93
N ASN A 163 -6.18 -17.13 23.14
CA ASN A 163 -5.70 -16.46 24.35
C ASN A 163 -4.72 -17.40 25.04
N VAL A 164 -3.50 -16.92 25.31
CA VAL A 164 -2.43 -17.68 25.96
C VAL A 164 -1.87 -16.82 27.09
N GLU A 165 -2.03 -17.28 28.33
CA GLU A 165 -1.56 -16.54 29.52
C GLU A 165 -2.05 -15.08 29.58
N GLY A 166 -3.30 -14.85 29.15
CA GLY A 166 -3.90 -13.51 29.08
C GLY A 166 -3.47 -12.67 27.86
N GLN A 167 -2.61 -13.18 26.99
CA GLN A 167 -2.20 -12.51 25.76
C GLN A 167 -3.06 -13.00 24.59
N ASP A 168 -3.57 -12.04 23.80
CA ASP A 168 -4.28 -12.36 22.57
C ASP A 168 -3.30 -12.60 21.44
N MET A 169 -3.42 -13.76 20.82
CA MET A 169 -2.64 -14.21 19.67
C MET A 169 -3.56 -14.26 18.45
N LEU A 170 -3.34 -13.35 17.50
CA LEU A 170 -4.08 -13.29 16.25
C LEU A 170 -3.22 -13.87 15.12
N TYR A 171 -3.71 -14.93 14.50
CA TYR A 171 -3.11 -15.54 13.32
C TYR A 171 -3.81 -15.01 12.09
N GLN A 172 -3.07 -14.36 11.18
CA GLN A 172 -3.65 -13.58 10.10
C GLN A 172 -2.99 -13.88 8.76
N SER A 173 -3.75 -13.76 7.69
CA SER A 173 -3.24 -13.91 6.33
C SER A 173 -3.61 -12.70 5.49
N LEU A 174 -2.73 -12.40 4.53
CA LEU A 174 -3.02 -11.49 3.43
C LEU A 174 -2.35 -12.02 2.16
N LYS A 175 -2.82 -11.53 1.01
CA LYS A 175 -2.28 -11.84 -0.30
C LYS A 175 -2.10 -10.54 -1.08
N LEU A 176 -1.00 -10.43 -1.81
CA LEU A 176 -0.70 -9.30 -2.68
C LEU A 176 -1.26 -9.55 -4.09
N THR A 177 -1.42 -8.48 -4.88
CA THR A 177 -1.87 -8.55 -6.29
C THR A 177 -1.02 -9.45 -7.18
N ASN A 178 0.26 -9.66 -6.86
CA ASN A 178 1.15 -10.56 -7.59
C ASN A 178 1.11 -12.02 -7.07
N GLY A 179 0.20 -12.34 -6.15
CA GLY A 179 0.00 -13.69 -5.62
C GLY A 179 0.87 -14.06 -4.42
N ILE A 180 1.77 -13.17 -3.98
CA ILE A 180 2.57 -13.42 -2.77
C ILE A 180 1.65 -13.47 -1.55
N TRP A 181 1.78 -14.54 -0.77
CA TRP A 181 1.13 -14.68 0.53
C TRP A 181 2.05 -14.20 1.65
N VAL A 182 1.47 -13.49 2.62
CA VAL A 182 2.14 -13.13 3.86
C VAL A 182 1.29 -13.63 5.02
N LEU A 183 1.93 -14.37 5.92
CA LEU A 183 1.31 -14.88 7.14
C LEU A 183 1.83 -14.06 8.31
N ALA A 184 0.94 -13.76 9.25
CA ALA A 184 1.25 -12.95 10.41
C ALA A 184 0.78 -13.62 11.71
N GLU A 185 1.58 -13.47 12.75
CA GLU A 185 1.18 -13.65 14.14
C GLU A 185 1.27 -12.30 14.83
N LEU A 186 0.13 -11.76 15.27
CA LEU A 186 0.06 -10.50 16.03
C LEU A 186 -0.26 -10.82 17.48
N ARG A 187 0.68 -10.52 18.37
CA ARG A 187 0.56 -10.70 19.82
C ARG A 187 0.20 -9.38 20.48
N ILE A 188 -0.87 -9.40 21.26
CA ILE A 188 -1.41 -8.26 21.99
C ILE A 188 -1.48 -8.63 23.47
N GLN A 189 -0.72 -7.90 24.28
CA GLN A 189 -0.71 -8.08 25.73
C GLN A 189 -1.56 -6.98 26.39
N PRO A 190 -2.57 -7.33 27.20
CA PRO A 190 -3.37 -6.35 27.93
C PRO A 190 -2.49 -5.42 28.77
N GLY A 191 -2.76 -4.11 28.70
CA GLY A 191 -1.99 -3.08 29.41
C GLY A 191 -0.65 -2.70 28.76
N ASN A 192 -0.21 -3.41 27.71
CA ASN A 192 0.96 -3.04 26.92
C ASN A 192 0.49 -2.41 25.59
N PRO A 193 0.81 -1.14 25.31
CA PRO A 193 0.40 -0.48 24.06
C PRO A 193 1.23 -0.95 22.85
N ASN A 194 2.25 -1.79 23.06
CA ASN A 194 3.11 -2.28 22.00
C ASN A 194 2.69 -3.69 21.59
N PHE A 195 2.36 -3.88 20.31
CA PHE A 195 2.11 -5.21 19.77
C PHE A 195 3.39 -5.78 19.19
N MET A 196 3.53 -7.11 19.27
CA MET A 196 4.58 -7.83 18.56
C MET A 196 3.97 -8.48 17.31
N LEU A 197 4.53 -8.17 16.15
CA LEU A 197 4.11 -8.67 14.86
C LEU A 197 5.21 -9.57 14.29
N SER A 198 4.94 -10.86 14.13
CA SER A 198 5.82 -11.80 13.43
C SER A 198 5.26 -12.06 12.04
N LEU A 199 6.07 -11.86 11.01
CA LEU A 199 5.71 -12.05 9.61
C LEU A 199 6.52 -13.18 8.98
N LYS A 200 5.84 -14.09 8.30
CA LYS A 200 6.46 -15.11 7.44
C LYS A 200 6.01 -14.93 5.99
N CYS A 201 6.98 -14.89 5.09
CA CYS A 201 6.77 -14.76 3.66
C CYS A 201 7.86 -15.53 2.89
N ARG A 202 7.54 -16.11 1.73
CA ARG A 202 8.57 -16.68 0.84
C ARG A 202 9.45 -15.61 0.18
N ALA A 203 8.94 -14.37 0.09
CA ALA A 203 9.67 -13.18 -0.32
C ALA A 203 9.86 -12.26 0.91
N PRO A 204 10.88 -12.50 1.75
CA PRO A 204 11.04 -11.80 3.03
C PRO A 204 11.27 -10.29 2.89
N GLU A 205 11.70 -9.80 1.71
CA GLU A 205 11.85 -8.36 1.45
C GLU A 205 10.52 -7.56 1.52
N VAL A 206 9.39 -8.26 1.46
CA VAL A 206 8.05 -7.65 1.55
C VAL A 206 7.70 -7.35 3.02
N SER A 207 8.26 -8.09 3.99
CA SER A 207 7.88 -8.02 5.41
C SER A 207 8.00 -6.61 6.03
N PRO A 208 9.07 -5.82 5.81
CA PRO A 208 9.15 -4.46 6.36
C PRO A 208 8.03 -3.54 5.86
N HIS A 209 7.64 -3.69 4.60
CA HIS A 209 6.59 -2.89 3.96
C HIS A 209 5.18 -3.32 4.42
N VAL A 210 5.00 -4.61 4.76
CA VAL A 210 3.79 -5.10 5.43
C VAL A 210 3.70 -4.57 6.85
N CYS A 211 4.81 -4.53 7.60
CA CYS A 211 4.83 -3.92 8.93
C CYS A 211 4.39 -2.44 8.87
N GLN A 212 4.93 -1.66 7.93
CA GLN A 212 4.50 -0.26 7.72
C GLN A 212 3.00 -0.14 7.38
N ALA A 213 2.47 -1.09 6.60
CA ALA A 213 1.04 -1.15 6.32
C ALA A 213 0.22 -1.42 7.59
N TYR A 214 0.63 -2.38 8.43
CA TYR A 214 0.01 -2.64 9.73
C TYR A 214 0.01 -1.41 10.62
N GLU A 215 1.15 -0.71 10.74
CA GLU A 215 1.24 0.53 11.53
C GLU A 215 0.29 1.60 11.01
N THR A 216 0.25 1.81 9.69
CA THR A 216 -0.63 2.80 9.07
C THR A 216 -2.10 2.48 9.32
N ILE A 217 -2.50 1.21 9.20
CA ILE A 217 -3.88 0.76 9.35
C ILE A 217 -4.33 0.80 10.82
N LEU A 218 -3.47 0.43 11.76
CA LEU A 218 -3.84 0.34 13.18
C LEU A 218 -3.85 1.70 13.90
N LYS A 219 -3.14 2.70 13.36
CA LYS A 219 -3.01 4.03 13.96
C LYS A 219 -3.95 5.09 13.38
N ASN A 220 -4.64 4.79 12.27
CA ASN A 220 -5.62 5.66 11.62
C ASN A 220 -6.98 4.96 11.52
#